data_AF-A0A957DMN3-F1
#
_entry.id   AF-A0A957DMN3-F1
#
_cell.length_a   1.000
_cell.length_b   1.000
_cell.length_c   1.000
_cell.angle_alpha   90.00
_cell.angle_beta   90.00
_cell.angle_gamma   90.00
#
_symmetry.space_group_name_H-M   'P 1'
#
loop_
_entity.id
_entity.type
_entity.pdbx_description
1 polymer ?
#
loop_
_entity_poly.entity_id
_entity_poly.type
_entity_poly.pdbx_seq_one_letter_code
_entity_poly.pdbx_strand_id
1 'polypeptide(L)'
;MTEKIQQPALTWRNYARGLADSLLNFVFPPVCGACKKAGALLCEDCASQLQWVTAPLCQRCGRPVLTPTECCAVCQERPLPLKQIRAAVIFAQPISKLIHNLKYNGAFALAKPLGKLMADAWTTWQMPINLVLPIPLHAERQRKRGYNQSSLLTRAFCQHVKLPYAEEALQRNRFTTPQVGLSAVDRLKNVQDAFQADECVKG
;
A
#
# COMPACT_ATOMS: atom_id res chain seq x y z
N MET A 1 18.48 41.25 -5.75
CA MET A 1 17.02 41.14 -5.96
C MET A 1 16.56 39.89 -5.25
N THR A 2 16.00 40.07 -4.06
CA THR A 2 15.61 39.02 -3.12
C THR A 2 14.17 38.58 -3.42
N GLU A 3 14.01 37.40 -4.00
CA GLU A 3 12.71 36.76 -4.19
C GLU A 3 12.16 36.30 -2.83
N LYS A 4 11.03 36.88 -2.43
CA LYS A 4 10.30 36.54 -1.22
C LYS A 4 9.72 35.12 -1.36
N ILE A 5 10.20 34.20 -0.54
CA ILE A 5 9.56 32.91 -0.30
C ILE A 5 8.25 33.17 0.44
N GLN A 6 7.14 33.00 -0.27
CA GLN A 6 5.80 33.20 0.25
C GLN A 6 5.38 31.95 1.04
N GLN A 7 5.32 32.07 2.36
CA GLN A 7 4.85 31.02 3.27
C GLN A 7 3.35 30.74 3.06
N PRO A 8 2.89 29.47 3.06
CA PRO A 8 1.47 29.17 2.95
C PRO A 8 0.74 29.61 4.22
N ALA A 9 -0.32 30.41 4.05
CA ALA A 9 -1.12 30.94 5.14
C ALA A 9 -1.68 29.81 6.02
N LEU A 10 -1.41 29.88 7.32
CA LEU A 10 -2.01 29.06 8.36
C LEU A 10 -3.53 29.32 8.41
N THR A 11 -4.32 28.54 7.67
CA THR A 11 -5.77 28.63 7.71
C THR A 11 -6.29 28.11 9.05
N TRP A 12 -7.10 28.90 9.76
CA TRP A 12 -7.77 28.54 11.03
C TRP A 12 -8.49 27.17 11.02
N ARG A 13 -8.91 26.69 9.83
CA ARG A 13 -9.47 25.35 9.60
C ARG A 13 -8.50 24.21 9.95
N ASN A 14 -7.20 24.40 9.75
CA ASN A 14 -6.17 23.41 10.09
C ASN A 14 -5.91 23.37 11.61
N TYR A 15 -6.00 24.52 12.27
CA TYR A 15 -5.88 24.63 13.72
C TYR A 15 -7.10 24.01 14.43
N ALA A 16 -8.31 24.30 13.94
CA ALA A 16 -9.55 23.70 14.43
C ALA A 16 -9.59 22.17 14.23
N ARG A 17 -9.09 21.65 13.09
CA ARG A 17 -8.89 20.20 12.90
C ARG A 17 -7.88 19.63 13.88
N GLY A 18 -6.75 20.29 14.09
CA GLY A 18 -5.72 19.83 15.04
C GLY A 18 -6.27 19.71 16.46
N LEU A 19 -7.03 20.69 16.93
CA LEU A 19 -7.68 20.64 18.25
C LEU A 19 -8.77 19.56 18.34
N ALA A 20 -9.58 19.39 17.29
CA ALA A 20 -10.58 18.33 17.24
C ALA A 20 -9.94 16.93 17.24
N ASP A 21 -8.86 16.73 16.47
CA ASP A 21 -8.10 15.48 16.45
C ASP A 21 -7.44 15.22 17.81
N SER A 22 -6.89 16.24 18.48
CA SER A 22 -6.33 16.13 19.83
C SER A 22 -7.38 15.76 20.87
N LEU A 23 -8.57 16.38 20.84
CA LEU A 23 -9.68 16.04 21.74
C LEU A 23 -10.21 14.62 21.46
N LEU A 24 -10.35 14.24 20.19
CA LEU A 24 -10.75 12.88 19.82
C LEU A 24 -9.72 11.85 20.24
N ASN A 25 -8.42 12.12 20.11
CA ASN A 25 -7.36 11.23 20.58
C ASN A 25 -7.29 11.16 22.11
N PHE A 26 -7.76 12.18 22.83
CA PHE A 26 -7.87 12.14 24.28
C PHE A 26 -9.03 11.25 24.75
N VAL A 27 -10.20 11.36 24.10
CA VAL A 27 -11.39 10.55 24.45
C VAL A 27 -11.31 9.13 23.87
N PHE A 28 -10.70 8.98 22.70
CA PHE A 28 -10.54 7.74 21.95
C PHE A 28 -9.09 7.61 21.44
N PRO A 29 -8.13 7.28 22.33
CA PRO A 29 -6.74 7.16 21.93
C PRO A 29 -6.57 6.08 20.86
N PRO A 30 -5.73 6.32 19.84
CA PRO A 30 -5.48 5.32 18.82
C PRO A 30 -4.88 4.08 19.47
N VAL A 31 -5.42 2.90 19.14
CA VAL A 31 -4.92 1.62 19.62
C VAL A 31 -4.18 0.88 18.52
N CYS A 32 -3.06 0.24 18.87
CA CYS A 32 -2.25 -0.49 17.92
C CYS A 32 -3.08 -1.63 17.31
N GLY A 33 -3.16 -1.68 15.98
CA GLY A 33 -3.94 -2.71 15.30
C GLY A 33 -3.40 -4.13 15.54
N ALA A 34 -2.14 -4.26 15.94
CA ALA A 34 -1.51 -5.54 16.24
C ALA A 34 -1.64 -5.95 17.73
N CYS A 35 -1.02 -5.20 18.65
CA CYS A 35 -0.94 -5.56 20.08
C CYS A 35 -1.98 -4.87 20.97
N LYS A 36 -2.81 -3.96 20.44
CA LYS A 36 -3.83 -3.18 21.18
C LYS A 36 -3.31 -2.18 22.21
N LYS A 37 -2.00 -1.96 22.32
CA LYS A 37 -1.40 -0.86 23.11
C LYS A 37 -1.95 0.49 22.63
N ALA A 38 -2.35 1.35 23.56
CA ALA A 38 -2.79 2.72 23.25
C ALA A 38 -1.62 3.62 22.82
N GLY A 39 -1.91 4.67 22.06
CA GLY A 39 -0.98 5.73 21.66
C GLY A 39 -0.69 5.80 20.17
N ALA A 40 -0.78 4.69 19.43
CA ALA A 40 -0.56 4.69 17.98
C ALA A 40 -1.26 3.51 17.29
N LEU A 41 -1.63 3.69 16.03
CA LEU A 41 -2.22 2.64 15.18
C LEU A 41 -1.23 1.51 14.81
N LEU A 42 0.06 1.85 14.79
CA LEU A 42 1.21 0.95 14.78
C LEU A 42 2.16 1.48 15.85
N CYS A 43 2.28 0.80 16.99
CA CYS A 43 3.19 1.21 18.05
C CYS A 43 4.65 0.85 17.71
N GLU A 44 5.58 1.50 18.39
CA GLU A 44 7.02 1.30 18.22
C GLU A 44 7.44 -0.17 18.43
N ASP A 45 6.94 -0.83 19.48
CA ASP A 45 7.23 -2.25 19.75
C ASP A 45 6.82 -3.17 18.60
N CYS A 46 5.70 -2.88 17.93
CA CYS A 46 5.28 -3.65 16.76
C CYS A 46 6.02 -3.22 15.49
N ALA A 47 6.40 -1.95 15.38
CA ALA A 47 7.18 -1.44 14.25
C ALA A 47 8.60 -2.04 14.25
N SER A 48 9.23 -2.19 15.42
CA SER A 48 10.58 -2.75 15.56
C SER A 48 10.65 -4.25 15.25
N GLN A 49 9.52 -4.97 15.36
CA GLN A 49 9.40 -6.38 14.98
C GLN A 49 9.20 -6.59 13.47
N LEU A 50 9.03 -5.53 12.69
CA LEU A 50 8.83 -5.66 11.24
C LEU A 50 10.11 -6.14 10.57
N GLN A 51 9.98 -7.22 9.83
CA GLN A 51 11.05 -7.74 8.98
C GLN A 51 11.04 -7.01 7.64
N TRP A 52 11.89 -6.00 7.49
CA TRP A 52 12.04 -5.28 6.23
C TRP A 52 12.63 -6.14 5.13
N VAL A 53 12.16 -5.95 3.89
CA VAL A 53 12.75 -6.60 2.71
C VAL A 53 13.92 -5.74 2.23
N THR A 54 15.14 -6.21 2.46
CA THR A 54 16.38 -5.46 2.19
C THR A 54 17.25 -6.16 1.16
N ALA A 55 18.16 -5.40 0.55
CA ALA A 55 19.13 -5.90 -0.42
C ALA A 55 20.08 -6.96 0.19
N PRO A 56 20.62 -7.89 -0.62
CA PRO A 56 20.46 -7.97 -2.08
C PRO A 56 19.13 -8.63 -2.50
N LEU A 57 18.47 -8.02 -3.49
CA LEU A 57 17.19 -8.46 -4.05
C LEU A 57 17.34 -8.77 -5.54
N CYS A 58 16.57 -9.76 -6.03
CA CYS A 58 16.37 -9.92 -7.46
C CYS A 58 15.69 -8.68 -8.05
N GLN A 59 16.31 -8.03 -9.05
CA GLN A 59 15.76 -6.79 -9.62
C GLN A 59 14.36 -6.98 -10.23
N ARG A 60 14.04 -8.18 -10.72
CA ARG A 60 12.72 -8.50 -11.29
C ARG A 60 11.65 -8.83 -10.25
N CYS A 61 11.81 -9.87 -9.42
CA CYS A 61 10.74 -10.29 -8.49
C CYS A 61 10.85 -9.72 -7.07
N GLY A 62 11.96 -9.03 -6.74
CA GLY A 62 12.18 -8.47 -5.40
C GLY A 62 12.42 -9.51 -4.31
N ARG A 63 12.69 -10.77 -4.66
CA ARG A 63 13.03 -11.82 -3.68
C ARG A 63 14.44 -11.59 -3.13
N PRO A 64 14.67 -11.76 -1.81
CA PRO A 64 16.01 -11.81 -1.24
C PRO A 64 16.87 -12.89 -1.90
N VAL A 65 18.10 -12.54 -2.22
CA VAL A 65 19.11 -13.39 -2.85
C VAL A 65 20.42 -13.27 -2.07
N LEU A 66 21.38 -14.16 -2.31
CA LEU A 66 22.69 -14.11 -1.63
C LEU A 66 23.60 -13.02 -2.22
N THR A 67 23.52 -12.79 -3.52
CA THR A 67 24.33 -11.82 -4.25
C THR A 67 23.45 -10.95 -5.15
N PRO A 68 23.82 -9.68 -5.40
CA PRO A 68 23.10 -8.83 -6.34
C PRO A 68 22.91 -9.51 -7.70
N THR A 69 21.68 -9.54 -8.20
CA THR A 69 21.36 -10.16 -9.49
C THR A 69 20.21 -9.43 -10.17
N GLU A 70 20.32 -9.25 -11.48
CA GLU A 70 19.23 -8.74 -12.30
C GLU A 70 18.03 -9.70 -12.29
N CYS A 71 18.30 -11.01 -12.33
CA CYS A 71 17.27 -12.03 -12.51
C CYS A 71 17.68 -13.34 -11.82
N CYS A 72 16.96 -13.72 -10.75
CA CYS A 72 17.18 -14.99 -10.06
C CYS A 72 16.71 -16.20 -10.88
N ALA A 73 17.17 -17.41 -10.55
CA ALA A 73 16.84 -18.65 -11.27
C ALA A 73 15.33 -18.85 -11.49
N VAL A 74 14.50 -18.56 -10.48
CA VAL A 74 13.02 -18.67 -10.60
C VAL A 74 12.45 -17.71 -11.64
N CYS A 75 13.01 -16.51 -11.78
CA CYS A 75 12.59 -15.54 -12.79
C CYS A 75 13.11 -15.87 -14.19
N GLN A 76 14.19 -16.65 -14.29
CA GLN A 76 14.72 -17.14 -15.56
C GLN A 76 13.84 -18.28 -16.09
N GLU A 77 13.50 -19.23 -15.22
CA GLU A 77 12.60 -20.35 -15.57
C GLU A 77 11.17 -19.91 -15.83
N ARG A 78 10.68 -18.91 -15.07
CA ARG A 78 9.29 -18.42 -15.17
C ARG A 78 9.28 -16.90 -15.25
N PRO A 79 9.48 -16.34 -16.45
CA PRO A 79 9.47 -14.90 -16.67
C PRO A 79 8.15 -14.26 -16.24
N LEU A 80 8.22 -13.22 -15.39
CA LEU A 80 7.06 -12.43 -15.00
C LEU A 80 6.67 -11.45 -16.13
N PRO A 81 5.39 -11.24 -16.43
CA PRO A 81 4.92 -10.21 -17.37
C PRO A 81 4.99 -8.79 -16.75
N LEU A 82 5.87 -8.59 -15.78
CA LEU A 82 6.07 -7.35 -15.05
C LEU A 82 7.56 -7.01 -15.10
N LYS A 83 7.87 -5.71 -15.18
CA LYS A 83 9.25 -5.22 -15.10
C LYS A 83 9.83 -5.54 -13.73
N GLN A 84 9.14 -5.15 -12.66
CA GLN A 84 9.62 -5.31 -11.28
C GLN A 84 8.48 -5.53 -10.27
N ILE A 85 8.76 -6.29 -9.20
CA ILE A 85 7.91 -6.44 -8.01
C ILE A 85 8.74 -6.05 -6.79
N ARG A 86 8.11 -5.35 -5.84
CA ARG A 86 8.73 -4.95 -4.57
C ARG A 86 7.75 -5.11 -3.41
N ALA A 87 8.27 -5.36 -2.22
CA ALA A 87 7.52 -5.48 -0.98
C ALA A 87 8.27 -4.73 0.12
N ALA A 88 7.56 -3.99 0.98
CA ALA A 88 8.20 -3.24 2.07
C ALA A 88 8.72 -4.16 3.18
N VAL A 89 7.90 -5.13 3.59
CA VAL A 89 8.16 -6.02 4.71
C VAL A 89 7.73 -7.45 4.39
N ILE A 90 8.37 -8.43 5.02
CA ILE A 90 7.98 -9.84 4.98
C ILE A 90 6.61 -9.99 5.63
N PHE A 91 5.74 -10.78 5.00
CA PHE A 91 4.39 -11.01 5.49
C PHE A 91 4.39 -12.00 6.68
N ALA A 92 4.72 -11.48 7.85
CA ALA A 92 4.68 -12.16 9.14
C ALA A 92 3.92 -11.33 10.19
N GLN A 93 3.73 -11.83 11.42
CA GLN A 93 3.30 -10.94 12.50
C GLN A 93 4.40 -9.91 12.79
N PRO A 94 4.08 -8.65 13.14
CA PRO A 94 2.73 -8.11 13.37
C PRO A 94 2.01 -7.57 12.12
N ILE A 95 2.70 -7.44 10.98
CA ILE A 95 2.14 -6.80 9.77
C ILE A 95 0.92 -7.55 9.22
N SER A 96 0.92 -8.87 9.30
CA SER A 96 -0.18 -9.70 8.80
C SER A 96 -1.52 -9.38 9.50
N LYS A 97 -1.50 -9.13 10.82
CA LYS A 97 -2.69 -8.70 11.58
C LYS A 97 -3.16 -7.30 11.21
N LEU A 98 -2.24 -6.37 10.96
CA LEU A 98 -2.57 -5.01 10.51
C LEU A 98 -3.23 -5.04 9.13
N ILE A 99 -2.65 -5.78 8.19
CA ILE A 99 -3.19 -5.98 6.84
C ILE A 99 -4.55 -6.68 6.91
N HIS A 100 -4.73 -7.66 7.80
CA HIS A 100 -6.01 -8.33 8.00
C HIS A 100 -7.07 -7.35 8.49
N ASN A 101 -6.76 -6.55 9.52
CA ASN A 101 -7.69 -5.56 10.06
C ASN A 101 -8.07 -4.50 9.02
N LEU A 102 -7.10 -4.05 8.22
CA LEU A 102 -7.36 -3.13 7.10
C LEU A 102 -8.23 -3.77 6.02
N LYS A 103 -8.16 -5.08 5.79
CA LYS A 103 -8.94 -5.76 4.73
C LYS A 103 -10.35 -6.13 5.17
N TYR A 104 -10.55 -6.47 6.45
CA TYR A 104 -11.76 -7.17 6.89
C TYR A 104 -12.48 -6.51 8.07
N ASN A 105 -11.78 -5.73 8.90
CA ASN A 105 -12.32 -5.26 10.19
C ASN A 105 -12.58 -3.74 10.22
N GLY A 106 -12.74 -3.09 9.07
CA GLY A 106 -13.09 -1.68 9.03
C GLY A 106 -11.99 -0.71 9.45
N ALA A 107 -10.76 -1.17 9.65
CA ALA A 107 -9.69 -0.37 10.26
C ALA A 107 -8.97 0.54 9.23
N PHE A 108 -9.71 1.45 8.58
CA PHE A 108 -9.22 2.29 7.47
C PHE A 108 -8.04 3.17 7.86
N ALA A 109 -8.02 3.61 9.12
CA ALA A 109 -6.95 4.44 9.66
C ALA A 109 -5.58 3.75 9.59
N LEU A 110 -5.53 2.41 9.55
CA LEU A 110 -4.30 1.64 9.34
C LEU A 110 -3.64 1.90 7.98
N ALA A 111 -4.37 2.42 6.99
CA ALA A 111 -3.78 2.77 5.71
C ALA A 111 -2.69 3.85 5.85
N LYS A 112 -2.80 4.77 6.83
CA LYS A 112 -1.77 5.80 7.08
C LYS A 112 -0.42 5.20 7.46
N PRO A 113 -0.27 4.43 8.57
CA PRO A 113 1.01 3.84 8.91
C PRO A 113 1.47 2.81 7.87
N LEU A 114 0.56 2.03 7.27
CA LEU A 114 0.94 1.05 6.24
C LEU A 114 1.45 1.71 4.94
N GLY A 115 0.83 2.81 4.51
CA GLY A 115 1.29 3.61 3.39
C GLY A 115 2.64 4.29 3.66
N LYS A 116 2.88 4.72 4.91
CA LYS A 116 4.21 5.20 5.34
C LYS A 116 5.27 4.11 5.20
N LEU A 117 5.00 2.87 5.64
CA LEU A 117 5.96 1.77 5.48
C LEU A 117 6.29 1.51 4.00
N MET A 118 5.29 1.59 3.12
CA MET A 118 5.52 1.48 1.67
C MET A 118 6.39 2.62 1.14
N ALA A 119 6.17 3.85 1.62
CA ALA A 119 6.96 5.02 1.23
C ALA A 119 8.40 4.94 1.74
N ASP A 120 8.60 4.48 2.98
CA ASP A 120 9.92 4.28 3.57
C ASP A 120 10.72 3.27 2.73
N ALA A 121 10.10 2.16 2.32
CA ALA A 121 10.74 1.16 1.46
C ALA A 121 11.02 1.69 0.04
N TRP A 122 10.11 2.50 -0.51
CA TRP A 122 10.22 3.05 -1.85
C TRP A 122 11.48 3.88 -2.08
N THR A 123 11.97 4.58 -1.05
CA THR A 123 13.20 5.39 -1.13
C THR A 123 14.41 4.58 -1.59
N THR A 124 14.40 3.26 -1.39
CA THR A 124 15.48 2.34 -1.78
C THR A 124 15.35 1.79 -3.19
N TRP A 125 14.17 1.87 -3.83
CA TRP A 125 13.91 1.21 -5.12
C TRP A 125 14.06 2.14 -6.32
N GLN A 126 13.84 3.45 -6.12
CA GLN A 126 14.05 4.52 -7.11
C GLN A 126 13.57 4.19 -8.55
N MET A 127 12.43 3.50 -8.68
CA MET A 127 11.93 3.10 -9.99
C MET A 127 11.38 4.33 -10.74
N PRO A 128 11.66 4.47 -12.05
CA PRO A 128 11.09 5.54 -12.86
C PRO A 128 9.60 5.26 -13.10
N ILE A 129 8.73 5.83 -12.27
CA ILE A 129 7.27 5.73 -12.43
C ILE A 129 6.64 7.12 -12.53
N ASN A 130 5.65 7.22 -13.41
CA ASN A 130 4.95 8.48 -13.69
C ASN A 130 3.52 8.50 -13.13
N LEU A 131 3.00 7.35 -12.70
CA LEU A 131 1.63 7.20 -12.21
C LEU A 131 1.52 5.96 -11.29
N VAL A 132 0.78 6.10 -10.19
CA VAL A 132 0.44 4.98 -9.30
C VAL A 132 -1.04 4.64 -9.42
N LEU A 133 -1.36 3.36 -9.62
CA LEU A 133 -2.73 2.88 -9.72
C LEU A 133 -3.05 1.90 -8.59
N PRO A 134 -4.14 2.08 -7.82
CA PRO A 134 -4.60 1.05 -6.92
C PRO A 134 -5.23 -0.10 -7.70
N ILE A 135 -5.07 -1.33 -7.21
CA ILE A 135 -5.82 -2.47 -7.78
C ILE A 135 -7.30 -2.37 -7.35
N PRO A 136 -8.26 -2.29 -8.28
CA PRO A 136 -9.68 -2.15 -7.95
C PRO A 136 -10.29 -3.43 -7.37
N LEU A 137 -11.30 -3.24 -6.52
CA LEU A 137 -12.25 -4.30 -6.17
C LEU A 137 -13.38 -4.33 -7.19
N HIS A 138 -14.05 -5.48 -7.33
CA HIS A 138 -15.31 -5.53 -8.07
C HIS A 138 -16.38 -4.73 -7.30
N ALA A 139 -17.29 -4.06 -8.01
CA ALA A 139 -18.29 -3.17 -7.43
C ALA A 139 -19.08 -3.82 -6.28
N GLU A 140 -19.47 -5.10 -6.41
CA GLU A 140 -20.15 -5.84 -5.35
C GLU A 140 -19.31 -6.00 -4.07
N ARG A 141 -18.02 -6.33 -4.21
CA ARG A 141 -17.11 -6.42 -3.05
C ARG A 141 -16.87 -5.05 -2.44
N GLN A 142 -16.79 -4.01 -3.25
CA GLN A 142 -16.64 -2.64 -2.77
C GLN A 142 -17.89 -2.21 -1.99
N ARG A 143 -19.11 -2.54 -2.45
CA ARG A 143 -20.35 -2.29 -1.69
C ARG A 143 -20.38 -3.05 -0.37
N LYS A 144 -20.05 -4.36 -0.38
CA LYS A 144 -20.01 -5.19 0.84
C LYS A 144 -18.98 -4.70 1.86
N ARG A 145 -17.81 -4.27 1.38
CA ARG A 145 -16.70 -3.83 2.22
C ARG A 145 -16.82 -2.36 2.63
N GLY A 146 -17.44 -1.52 1.80
CA GLY A 146 -17.56 -0.07 1.97
C GLY A 146 -16.38 0.75 1.43
N TYR A 147 -15.26 0.11 1.05
CA TYR A 147 -14.03 0.78 0.63
C TYR A 147 -13.12 -0.15 -0.17
N ASN A 148 -12.15 0.43 -0.88
CA ASN A 148 -11.03 -0.28 -1.47
C ASN A 148 -9.75 -0.03 -0.65
N GLN A 149 -9.26 -1.06 0.04
CA GLN A 149 -8.03 -0.97 0.83
C GLN A 149 -6.81 -0.57 -0.01
N SER A 150 -6.76 -0.97 -1.27
CA SER A 150 -5.65 -0.62 -2.16
C SER A 150 -5.68 0.87 -2.50
N SER A 151 -6.86 1.46 -2.71
CA SER A 151 -7.00 2.92 -2.89
C SER A 151 -6.55 3.67 -1.64
N LEU A 152 -6.95 3.22 -0.44
CA LEU A 152 -6.51 3.85 0.81
C LEU A 152 -4.98 3.81 0.98
N LEU A 153 -4.35 2.67 0.67
CA LEU A 153 -2.89 2.52 0.70
C LEU A 153 -2.22 3.40 -0.35
N THR A 154 -2.73 3.45 -1.58
CA THR A 154 -2.20 4.30 -2.65
C THR A 154 -2.24 5.76 -2.27
N ARG A 155 -3.35 6.27 -1.72
CA ARG A 155 -3.45 7.66 -1.23
C ARG A 155 -2.40 7.95 -0.17
N ALA A 156 -2.31 7.10 0.86
CA ALA A 156 -1.35 7.28 1.95
C ALA A 156 0.10 7.21 1.45
N PHE A 157 0.43 6.25 0.58
CA PHE A 157 1.74 6.14 -0.06
C PHE A 157 2.10 7.39 -0.86
N CYS A 158 1.23 7.82 -1.78
CA CYS A 158 1.49 8.95 -2.68
C CYS A 158 1.58 10.28 -1.92
N GLN A 159 0.89 10.42 -0.79
CA GLN A 159 1.05 11.59 0.09
C GLN A 159 2.48 11.75 0.61
N HIS A 160 3.20 10.64 0.85
CA HIS A 160 4.58 10.66 1.30
C HIS A 160 5.57 10.83 0.15
N VAL A 161 5.42 10.07 -0.94
CA VAL A 161 6.39 10.06 -2.05
C VAL A 161 6.15 11.12 -3.12
N LYS A 162 5.05 11.88 -3.02
CA LYS A 162 4.68 12.98 -3.93
C LYS A 162 4.53 12.57 -5.40
N LEU A 163 4.08 11.33 -5.63
CA LEU A 163 3.76 10.83 -6.96
C LEU A 163 2.27 11.03 -7.29
N PRO A 164 1.92 11.28 -8.56
CA PRO A 164 0.53 11.29 -8.99
C PRO A 164 -0.06 9.88 -8.94
N TYR A 165 -1.36 9.81 -8.66
CA TYR A 165 -2.12 8.56 -8.68
C TYR A 165 -3.47 8.78 -9.34
N ALA A 166 -4.01 7.72 -9.95
CA ALA A 166 -5.35 7.72 -10.54
C ALA A 166 -6.12 6.50 -10.03
N GLU A 167 -7.24 6.73 -9.35
CA GLU A 167 -7.99 5.63 -8.71
C GLU A 167 -8.94 4.90 -9.65
N GLU A 168 -9.38 5.59 -10.69
CA GLU A 168 -10.44 5.13 -11.60
C GLU A 168 -9.88 4.66 -12.95
N ALA A 169 -8.57 4.85 -13.18
CA ALA A 169 -7.90 4.48 -14.43
C ALA A 169 -7.70 2.96 -14.60
N LEU A 170 -8.04 2.17 -13.58
CA LEU A 170 -8.10 0.73 -13.64
C LEU A 170 -9.41 0.26 -13.01
N GLN A 171 -10.20 -0.51 -13.77
CA GLN A 171 -11.50 -1.03 -13.33
C GLN A 171 -11.48 -2.55 -13.29
N ARG A 172 -12.33 -3.13 -12.44
CA ARG A 172 -12.54 -4.58 -12.36
C ARG A 172 -13.96 -4.91 -12.77
N ASN A 173 -14.12 -5.33 -14.03
CA ASN A 173 -15.44 -5.48 -14.66
C ASN A 173 -16.05 -6.86 -14.42
N ARG A 174 -15.24 -7.86 -14.03
CA ARG A 174 -15.76 -9.19 -13.71
C ARG A 174 -15.72 -9.48 -12.22
N PHE A 175 -16.85 -9.95 -11.68
CA PHE A 175 -16.88 -10.60 -10.38
C PHE A 175 -16.17 -11.95 -10.45
N THR A 176 -15.28 -12.21 -9.50
CA THR A 176 -14.53 -13.47 -9.48
C THR A 176 -14.58 -14.04 -8.07
N THR A 177 -14.30 -15.33 -7.90
CA THR A 177 -14.28 -15.99 -6.59
C THR A 177 -13.13 -15.44 -5.73
N PRO A 178 -13.21 -15.40 -4.39
CA PRO A 178 -12.06 -15.08 -3.55
C PRO A 178 -10.84 -15.93 -3.93
N GLN A 179 -9.66 -15.31 -4.00
CA GLN A 179 -8.43 -16.04 -4.36
C GLN A 179 -7.83 -16.87 -3.21
N VAL A 180 -8.33 -16.67 -1.99
CA VAL A 180 -7.93 -17.45 -0.82
C VAL A 180 -8.38 -18.90 -1.05
N GLY A 181 -7.47 -19.85 -0.82
CA GLY A 181 -7.74 -21.28 -1.06
C GLY A 181 -7.52 -21.75 -2.51
N LEU A 182 -7.37 -20.84 -3.48
CA LEU A 182 -7.10 -21.22 -4.87
C LEU A 182 -5.62 -21.59 -5.09
N SER A 183 -5.37 -22.52 -6.01
CA SER A 183 -4.03 -22.84 -6.53
C SER A 183 -3.46 -21.69 -7.37
N ALA A 184 -2.17 -21.72 -7.70
CA ALA A 184 -1.56 -20.69 -8.54
C ALA A 184 -2.21 -20.61 -9.94
N VAL A 185 -2.52 -21.77 -10.54
CA VAL A 185 -3.17 -21.87 -11.86
C VAL A 185 -4.59 -21.32 -11.78
N ASP A 186 -5.34 -21.69 -10.74
CA ASP A 186 -6.71 -21.23 -10.57
C ASP A 186 -6.78 -19.74 -10.29
N ARG A 187 -5.81 -19.17 -9.55
CA ARG A 187 -5.71 -17.73 -9.34
C ARG A 187 -5.53 -16.98 -10.65
N LEU A 188 -4.67 -17.50 -11.54
CA LEU A 188 -4.43 -16.90 -12.86
C LEU A 188 -5.70 -16.91 -13.71
N LYS A 189 -6.35 -18.07 -13.84
CA LYS A 189 -7.62 -18.21 -14.56
C LYS A 189 -8.71 -17.32 -13.97
N ASN A 190 -8.81 -17.26 -12.65
CA ASN A 190 -9.83 -16.49 -11.95
C ASN A 190 -9.75 -14.97 -12.22
N VAL A 191 -8.57 -14.42 -12.56
CA VAL A 191 -8.40 -12.98 -12.87
C VAL A 191 -8.17 -12.65 -14.34
N GLN A 192 -8.00 -13.66 -15.20
CA GLN A 192 -7.88 -13.46 -16.65
C GLN A 192 -9.05 -12.60 -17.14
N ASP A 193 -8.81 -11.51 -17.88
CA ASP A 193 -9.84 -10.58 -18.39
C ASP A 193 -10.76 -9.96 -17.31
N ALA A 194 -10.34 -9.95 -16.04
CA ALA A 194 -11.13 -9.35 -14.97
C ALA A 194 -10.94 -7.83 -14.84
N PHE A 195 -9.87 -7.30 -15.43
CA PHE A 195 -9.46 -5.90 -15.29
C PHE A 195 -9.38 -5.20 -16.64
N GLN A 196 -9.74 -3.92 -16.66
CA GLN A 196 -9.63 -3.04 -17.82
C GLN A 196 -8.97 -1.74 -17.40
N ALA A 197 -7.90 -1.36 -18.09
CA ALA A 197 -7.25 -0.06 -17.91
C ALA A 197 -7.88 0.97 -18.86
N ASP A 198 -7.84 2.24 -18.47
CA ASP A 198 -8.17 3.36 -19.34
C ASP A 198 -7.18 3.42 -20.52
N GLU A 199 -7.66 3.79 -21.71
CA GLU A 199 -6.85 3.91 -22.93
C GLU A 199 -5.68 4.89 -22.79
N CYS A 200 -5.80 5.88 -21.91
CA CYS A 200 -4.72 6.84 -21.64
C CYS A 200 -3.57 6.26 -20.81
N VAL A 201 -3.73 5.09 -20.18
CA VAL A 201 -2.69 4.42 -19.39
C VAL A 201 -1.86 3.49 -20.28
N LYS A 202 -0.55 3.76 -20.36
CA LYS A 202 0.42 2.91 -21.09
C LYS A 202 1.39 2.26 -20.09
N GLY A 203 1.55 0.94 -20.16
CA GLY A 203 2.38 0.11 -19.27
C GLY A 203 3.50 -0.63 -19.99
#